data_AF-A0AAU9UTZ6-F1
#
_entry.id   AF-A0AAU9UTZ6-F1
#
_cell.length_a   1.000
_cell.length_b   1.000
_cell.length_c   1.000
_cell.angle_alpha   90.00
_cell.angle_beta   90.00
_cell.angle_gamma   90.00
#
_symmetry.space_group_name_H-M   'P 1'
#
loop_
_entity.id
_entity.type
_entity.pdbx_description
1 polymer ?
#
loop_
_entity_poly.entity_id
_entity_poly.type
_entity_poly.pdbx_seq_one_letter_code
_entity_poly.pdbx_strand_id
1 'polypeptide(L)'
;MSYEEGQRRLLNLFDEAESDFSVESDSDIEIDNVSKRSYESETEQELDAQDEVVEESTETAEYESEGKRQYFTGKDGTKWSIMPERSNVRTRSENIIREKQGVKKMGQNAKTVIECWQLFFTDEMLHEIVIHTNSQINLRREQCQNSHAKKYVMFDITVTELKAFICLLYLSGRLRSNKLNLKDLWRSDGSGVEIFRTTMTQQFLISVHSKCLAIR
;
A
#
# COMPACT_ATOMS: atom_id res chain seq x y z
N MET A 1 33.74 -3.99 -36.35
CA MET A 1 32.44 -3.79 -35.71
C MET A 1 31.66 -2.80 -36.55
N SER A 2 30.68 -3.28 -37.31
CA SER A 2 29.85 -2.44 -38.16
C SER A 2 28.87 -1.64 -37.28
N TYR A 3 28.71 -0.35 -37.55
CA TYR A 3 27.84 0.55 -36.79
C TYR A 3 26.41 0.00 -36.64
N GLU A 4 25.92 -0.69 -37.68
CA GLU A 4 24.59 -1.32 -37.72
C GLU A 4 24.43 -2.49 -36.73
N GLU A 5 25.53 -3.20 -36.46
CA GLU A 5 25.58 -4.32 -35.51
C GLU A 5 25.45 -3.80 -34.07
N GLY A 6 26.04 -2.62 -33.80
CA GLY A 6 25.88 -1.92 -32.53
C GLY A 6 24.46 -1.40 -32.30
N GLN A 7 23.80 -0.90 -33.35
CA GLN A 7 22.41 -0.44 -33.28
C GLN A 7 21.43 -1.59 -32.99
N ARG A 8 21.60 -2.73 -33.67
CA ARG A 8 20.78 -3.93 -33.41
C ARG A 8 20.94 -4.46 -31.98
N ARG A 9 22.16 -4.46 -31.46
CA ARG A 9 22.43 -4.86 -30.08
C ARG A 9 21.72 -3.95 -29.08
N LEU A 10 21.73 -2.64 -29.31
CA LEU A 10 21.03 -1.68 -28.45
C LEU A 10 19.51 -1.84 -28.51
N LEU A 11 18.93 -2.06 -29.70
CA LEU A 11 17.49 -2.26 -29.84
C LEU A 11 17.01 -3.52 -29.11
N ASN A 12 17.74 -4.63 -29.21
CA ASN A 12 17.39 -5.85 -28.47
C ASN A 12 17.47 -5.67 -26.95
N LEU A 13 18.43 -4.87 -26.46
CA LEU A 13 18.58 -4.54 -25.04
C LEU A 13 17.42 -3.69 -24.51
N PHE A 14 16.84 -2.83 -25.34
CA PHE A 14 15.66 -2.05 -24.97
C PHE A 14 14.39 -2.91 -24.91
N ASP A 15 14.22 -3.83 -25.86
CA ASP A 15 13.07 -4.75 -25.91
C ASP A 15 13.06 -5.73 -24.72
N GLU A 16 14.24 -6.24 -24.34
CA GLU A 16 14.40 -7.13 -23.18
C GLU A 16 14.07 -6.42 -21.86
N ALA A 17 14.39 -5.12 -21.75
CA ALA A 17 14.08 -4.31 -20.56
C ALA A 17 12.60 -3.93 -20.45
N GLU A 18 11.85 -3.86 -21.56
CA GLU A 18 10.41 -3.59 -21.54
C GLU A 18 9.58 -4.84 -21.19
N SER A 19 10.08 -6.03 -21.52
CA SER A 19 9.40 -7.30 -21.21
C SER A 19 9.36 -7.66 -19.71
N ASP A 20 10.26 -7.09 -18.89
CA ASP A 20 10.42 -7.44 -17.47
C ASP A 20 9.62 -6.54 -16.50
N PHE A 21 8.76 -5.66 -17.02
CA PHE A 21 7.93 -4.73 -16.23
C PHE A 21 6.43 -5.09 -16.26
N SER A 22 6.07 -6.35 -15.98
CA SER A 22 4.71 -6.69 -15.53
C SER A 22 4.64 -6.65 -14.00
N VAL A 23 4.33 -5.49 -13.43
CA VAL A 23 4.14 -5.34 -11.98
C VAL A 23 2.71 -5.73 -11.64
N GLU A 24 2.51 -6.98 -11.19
CA GLU A 24 1.31 -7.35 -10.44
C GLU A 24 1.36 -6.64 -9.08
N SER A 25 0.34 -5.83 -8.81
CA SER A 25 0.16 -5.13 -7.54
C SER A 25 -0.60 -6.04 -6.60
N ASP A 26 0.09 -6.66 -5.64
CA ASP A 26 -0.55 -7.33 -4.51
C ASP A 26 0.07 -6.85 -3.21
N SER A 27 -0.74 -6.19 -2.37
CA SER A 27 -0.34 -5.78 -1.04
C SER A 27 -1.55 -5.69 -0.11
N ASP A 28 -2.07 -6.84 0.30
CA ASP A 28 -2.95 -6.98 1.46
C ASP A 28 -2.18 -7.61 2.63
N ILE A 29 -1.81 -6.79 3.62
CA ILE A 29 -1.42 -7.27 4.95
C ILE A 29 -2.05 -6.35 6.00
N GLU A 30 -3.25 -6.70 6.47
CA GLU A 30 -3.82 -6.18 7.72
C GLU A 30 -3.68 -7.23 8.84
N ILE A 31 -3.20 -6.76 10.00
CA ILE A 31 -2.86 -7.57 11.17
C ILE A 31 -4.10 -7.77 12.07
N ASP A 32 -4.42 -9.05 12.25
CA ASP A 32 -4.87 -9.78 13.44
C ASP A 32 -5.96 -9.18 14.37
N ASN A 33 -7.20 -9.63 14.16
CA ASN A 33 -8.24 -9.65 15.19
C ASN A 33 -8.46 -11.10 15.66
N VAL A 34 -7.76 -11.52 16.72
CA VAL A 34 -7.99 -12.81 17.38
C VAL A 34 -9.38 -12.84 18.01
N SER A 35 -10.33 -13.50 17.34
CA SER A 35 -11.60 -13.90 17.95
C SER A 35 -11.40 -15.19 18.73
N LYS A 36 -11.68 -15.17 20.04
CA LYS A 36 -11.65 -16.37 20.90
C LYS A 36 -12.79 -17.31 20.49
N ARG A 37 -12.43 -18.46 19.92
CA ARG A 37 -13.34 -19.59 19.60
C ARG A 37 -13.89 -20.21 20.89
N SER A 38 -15.20 -20.31 21.03
CA SER A 38 -15.88 -21.25 21.92
C SER A 38 -16.38 -22.43 21.10
N TYR A 39 -15.81 -23.62 21.31
CA TYR A 39 -16.34 -24.86 20.74
C TYR A 39 -17.29 -25.50 21.74
N GLU A 40 -18.56 -25.12 21.71
CA GLU A 40 -19.62 -25.93 22.28
C GLU A 40 -20.65 -26.15 21.18
N SER A 41 -20.49 -27.27 20.47
CA SER A 41 -21.46 -27.78 19.53
C SER A 41 -21.94 -29.12 20.07
N GLU A 42 -22.84 -29.06 21.05
CA GLU A 42 -23.61 -30.22 21.49
C GLU A 42 -24.67 -30.51 20.42
N THR A 43 -24.53 -31.65 19.72
CA THR A 43 -25.61 -32.19 18.88
C THR A 43 -25.80 -33.65 19.28
N GLU A 44 -26.51 -33.84 20.39
CA GLU A 44 -27.06 -35.12 20.81
C GLU A 44 -28.31 -35.39 19.95
N GLN A 45 -28.30 -36.43 19.13
CA GLN A 45 -29.53 -37.01 18.60
C GLN A 45 -29.38 -38.52 18.54
N GLU A 46 -29.82 -39.16 19.64
CA GLU A 46 -30.10 -40.59 19.75
C GLU A 46 -31.31 -40.94 18.88
N LEU A 47 -31.22 -42.00 18.07
CA LEU A 47 -32.39 -42.81 17.70
C LEU A 47 -32.03 -44.29 17.66
N ASP A 48 -32.93 -45.04 18.27
CA ASP A 48 -32.85 -46.37 18.86
C ASP A 48 -32.92 -47.52 17.84
N ALA A 49 -32.48 -48.69 18.29
CA ALA A 49 -32.37 -49.93 17.53
C ALA A 49 -33.68 -50.75 17.50
N GLN A 50 -33.69 -51.72 16.58
CA GLN A 50 -34.51 -52.95 16.49
C GLN A 50 -35.68 -52.92 15.48
N ASP A 51 -35.55 -53.69 14.38
CA ASP A 51 -36.13 -55.05 14.35
C ASP A 51 -35.46 -55.91 13.24
N GLU A 52 -35.24 -57.19 13.53
CA GLU A 52 -34.91 -58.26 12.57
C GLU A 52 -36.21 -58.59 11.77
N VAL A 53 -36.29 -59.18 10.57
CA VAL A 53 -35.75 -60.45 10.07
C VAL A 53 -36.08 -60.58 8.54
N VAL A 54 -35.25 -61.39 7.85
CA VAL A 54 -35.46 -62.20 6.61
C VAL A 54 -35.11 -61.62 5.22
N GLU A 55 -34.19 -62.35 4.59
CA GLU A 55 -33.68 -62.32 3.21
C GLU A 55 -34.78 -62.33 2.12
N GLU A 56 -34.58 -61.61 1.03
CA GLU A 56 -34.44 -62.22 -0.31
C GLU A 56 -33.82 -61.23 -1.29
N SER A 57 -32.76 -61.70 -1.96
CA SER A 57 -31.98 -61.01 -2.99
C SER A 57 -32.82 -60.52 -4.16
N THR A 58 -32.69 -59.25 -4.53
CA THR A 58 -32.71 -58.82 -5.94
C THR A 58 -32.07 -57.43 -6.07
N GLU A 59 -31.04 -57.35 -6.90
CA GLU A 59 -30.33 -56.13 -7.27
C GLU A 59 -31.28 -55.17 -8.01
N THR A 60 -31.73 -54.12 -7.32
CA THR A 60 -32.23 -52.91 -7.98
C THR A 60 -31.50 -51.71 -7.40
N ALA A 61 -30.66 -51.13 -8.24
CA ALA A 61 -29.93 -49.90 -7.97
C ALA A 61 -30.92 -48.74 -7.77
N GLU A 62 -31.26 -48.47 -6.51
CA GLU A 62 -31.95 -47.24 -6.11
C GLU A 62 -30.90 -46.12 -5.95
N TYR A 63 -31.10 -45.07 -6.75
CA TYR A 63 -30.28 -43.86 -6.77
C TYR A 63 -30.47 -43.06 -5.48
N GLU A 64 -29.72 -43.38 -4.43
CA GLU A 64 -29.41 -42.42 -3.36
C GLU A 64 -28.12 -41.67 -3.72
N SER A 65 -28.23 -40.72 -4.65
CA SER A 65 -27.19 -39.71 -4.84
C SER A 65 -27.40 -38.57 -3.85
N GLU A 66 -27.16 -38.84 -2.56
CA GLU A 66 -26.69 -37.78 -1.68
C GLU A 66 -25.25 -37.46 -2.10
N GLY A 67 -25.13 -36.56 -3.08
CA GLY A 67 -23.87 -36.17 -3.69
C GLY A 67 -22.80 -35.87 -2.65
N LYS A 68 -21.84 -36.80 -2.51
CA LYS A 68 -20.63 -36.63 -1.70
C LYS A 68 -20.02 -35.27 -2.04
N ARG A 69 -20.11 -34.32 -1.12
CA ARG A 69 -19.44 -33.02 -1.27
C ARG A 69 -17.96 -33.31 -1.48
N GLN A 70 -17.43 -32.91 -2.64
CA GLN A 70 -16.02 -33.09 -2.94
C GLN A 70 -15.23 -31.99 -2.23
N TYR A 71 -14.08 -32.35 -1.67
CA TYR A 71 -13.21 -31.44 -0.92
C TYR A 71 -11.76 -31.55 -1.41
N PHE A 72 -11.05 -30.42 -1.49
CA PHE A 72 -9.59 -30.40 -1.50
C PHE A 72 -9.07 -30.44 -0.06
N THR A 73 -7.98 -31.17 0.20
CA THR A 73 -7.39 -31.25 1.54
C THR A 73 -6.00 -30.63 1.52
N GLY A 74 -5.77 -29.62 2.38
CA GLY A 74 -4.47 -29.01 2.61
C GLY A 74 -3.52 -29.92 3.39
N LYS A 75 -2.23 -29.59 3.38
CA LYS A 75 -1.20 -30.37 4.11
C LYS A 75 -1.40 -30.39 5.64
N ASP A 76 -2.09 -29.38 6.14
CA ASP A 76 -2.54 -29.19 7.52
C ASP A 76 -3.83 -29.96 7.84
N GLY A 77 -4.42 -30.66 6.87
CA GLY A 77 -5.70 -31.36 7.00
C GLY A 77 -6.93 -30.48 6.78
N THR A 78 -6.76 -29.20 6.43
CA THR A 78 -7.87 -28.28 6.17
C THR A 78 -8.62 -28.69 4.91
N LYS A 79 -9.94 -28.87 4.99
CA LYS A 79 -10.79 -29.29 3.86
C LYS A 79 -11.50 -28.09 3.24
N TRP A 80 -11.29 -27.87 1.94
CA TRP A 80 -11.92 -26.84 1.13
C TRP A 80 -13.00 -27.45 0.25
N SER A 81 -14.25 -27.03 0.40
CA SER A 81 -15.35 -27.52 -0.44
C SER A 81 -15.14 -27.09 -1.88
N ILE A 82 -15.24 -28.02 -2.83
CA ILE A 82 -15.17 -27.73 -4.27
C ILE A 82 -16.47 -27.05 -4.73
N MET A 83 -17.58 -27.43 -4.11
CA MET A 83 -18.90 -26.90 -4.42
C MET A 83 -19.24 -25.75 -3.45
N PRO A 84 -19.89 -24.68 -3.92
CA PRO A 84 -20.39 -23.63 -3.04
C PRO A 84 -21.40 -24.19 -2.04
N GLU A 85 -21.51 -23.56 -0.87
CA GLU A 85 -22.49 -23.95 0.14
C GLU A 85 -23.92 -23.83 -0.41
N ARG A 86 -24.83 -24.67 0.09
CA ARG A 86 -26.23 -24.64 -0.32
C ARG A 86 -26.83 -23.29 0.13
N SER A 87 -27.45 -22.55 -0.81
CA SER A 87 -27.98 -21.19 -0.58
C SER A 87 -29.18 -21.13 0.37
N ASN A 88 -29.76 -22.27 0.71
CA ASN A 88 -30.88 -22.41 1.65
C ASN A 88 -30.45 -22.50 3.13
N VAL A 89 -29.16 -22.39 3.42
CA VAL A 89 -28.63 -22.35 4.78
C VAL A 89 -28.32 -20.90 5.17
N ARG A 90 -28.69 -20.52 6.39
CA ARG A 90 -28.37 -19.20 6.95
C ARG A 90 -26.84 -19.02 7.00
N THR A 91 -26.34 -17.95 6.41
CA THR A 91 -24.91 -17.55 6.52
C THR A 91 -24.55 -17.39 8.00
N ARG A 92 -23.47 -18.04 8.42
CA ARG A 92 -22.95 -17.92 9.79
C ARG A 92 -22.66 -16.46 10.12
N SER A 93 -22.92 -16.06 11.37
CA SER A 93 -22.76 -14.66 11.82
C SER A 93 -21.36 -14.08 11.56
N GLU A 94 -20.32 -14.94 11.64
CA GLU A 94 -18.92 -14.64 11.35
C GLU A 94 -18.65 -14.30 9.88
N ASN A 95 -19.42 -14.87 8.95
CA ASN A 95 -19.27 -14.66 7.51
C ASN A 95 -20.16 -13.52 6.98
N ILE A 96 -20.94 -12.88 7.84
CA ILE A 96 -21.77 -11.73 7.45
C ILE A 96 -20.86 -10.50 7.43
N ILE A 97 -20.50 -10.04 6.24
CA ILE A 97 -19.84 -8.75 6.05
C ILE A 97 -20.84 -7.64 6.39
N ARG A 98 -20.69 -7.05 7.58
CA ARG A 98 -21.57 -5.98 8.08
C ARG A 98 -21.13 -4.59 7.64
N GLU A 99 -19.85 -4.43 7.36
CA GLU A 99 -19.30 -3.15 6.95
C GLU A 99 -19.63 -2.88 5.49
N LYS A 100 -20.21 -1.70 5.24
CA LYS A 100 -20.45 -1.24 3.89
C LYS A 100 -19.13 -0.73 3.30
N GLN A 101 -18.85 -1.11 2.07
CA GLN A 101 -17.76 -0.56 1.29
C GLN A 101 -17.95 0.96 1.16
N GLY A 102 -16.94 1.75 1.52
CA GLY A 102 -16.97 3.20 1.43
C GLY A 102 -16.14 3.93 2.49
N VAL A 103 -16.13 5.26 2.40
CA VAL A 103 -15.38 6.11 3.31
C VAL A 103 -16.03 6.14 4.69
N LYS A 104 -15.22 5.98 5.74
CA LYS A 104 -15.64 6.11 7.15
C LYS A 104 -16.26 7.49 7.38
N LYS A 105 -17.17 7.61 8.37
CA LYS A 105 -17.91 8.85 8.69
C LYS A 105 -17.01 10.09 8.80
N MET A 106 -15.81 9.93 9.33
CA MET A 106 -14.83 11.01 9.49
C MET A 106 -14.39 11.64 8.16
N GLY A 107 -14.30 10.85 7.08
CA GLY A 107 -13.93 11.32 5.75
C GLY A 107 -15.11 11.65 4.82
N GLN A 108 -16.36 11.39 5.25
CA GLN A 108 -17.55 11.64 4.41
C GLN A 108 -17.79 13.13 4.13
N ASN A 109 -17.28 14.02 4.99
CA ASN A 109 -17.48 15.46 4.87
C ASN A 109 -16.44 16.14 3.98
N ALA A 110 -15.32 15.47 3.66
CA ALA A 110 -14.28 16.02 2.80
C ALA A 110 -14.73 15.96 1.34
N LYS A 111 -14.99 17.12 0.73
CA LYS A 111 -15.47 17.23 -0.66
C LYS A 111 -14.40 17.75 -1.59
N THR A 112 -13.41 18.47 -1.04
CA THR A 112 -12.30 19.01 -1.83
C THR A 112 -11.06 18.14 -1.70
N VAL A 113 -10.19 18.18 -2.72
CA VAL A 113 -8.91 17.44 -2.73
C VAL A 113 -8.04 17.83 -1.52
N ILE A 114 -8.07 19.11 -1.13
CA ILE A 114 -7.30 19.62 0.00
C ILE A 114 -7.85 19.09 1.32
N GLU A 115 -9.17 19.11 1.50
CA GLU A 115 -9.80 18.52 2.70
C GLU A 115 -9.50 17.03 2.82
N CYS A 116 -9.57 16.29 1.70
CA CYS A 116 -9.21 14.87 1.67
C CYS A 116 -7.74 14.66 2.05
N TRP A 117 -6.83 15.52 1.56
CA TRP A 117 -5.40 15.44 1.88
C TRP A 117 -5.14 15.72 3.37
N GLN A 118 -5.86 16.68 3.97
CA GLN A 118 -5.76 17.01 5.39
C GLN A 118 -6.21 15.89 6.32
N LEU A 119 -7.01 14.93 5.84
CA LEU A 119 -7.35 13.72 6.61
C LEU A 119 -6.14 12.82 6.86
N PHE A 120 -5.16 12.84 5.96
CA PHE A 120 -3.93 12.04 6.06
C PHE A 120 -2.78 12.84 6.68
N PHE A 121 -2.69 14.13 6.36
CA PHE A 121 -1.69 15.05 6.90
C PHE A 121 -2.39 16.09 7.77
N THR A 122 -2.53 15.79 9.06
CA THR A 122 -3.15 16.71 10.01
C THR A 122 -2.24 17.91 10.25
N ASP A 123 -2.83 19.06 10.60
CA ASP A 123 -2.03 20.26 10.88
C ASP A 123 -1.09 20.04 12.08
N GLU A 124 -1.48 19.22 13.07
CA GLU A 124 -0.64 18.82 14.20
C GLU A 124 0.64 18.12 13.74
N MET A 125 0.52 17.13 12.85
CA MET A 125 1.69 16.43 12.28
C MET A 125 2.61 17.40 11.52
N LEU A 126 2.03 18.31 10.74
CA LEU A 126 2.82 19.30 9.99
C LEU A 126 3.55 20.26 10.92
N HIS A 127 2.89 20.70 12.00
CA HIS A 127 3.51 21.55 13.02
C HIS A 127 4.65 20.83 13.74
N GLU A 128 4.48 19.56 14.11
CA GLU A 128 5.51 18.76 14.75
C GLU A 128 6.75 18.60 13.85
N ILE A 129 6.54 18.29 12.56
CA ILE A 129 7.63 18.22 11.57
C ILE A 129 8.36 19.56 11.49
N VAL A 130 7.65 20.69 11.44
CA VAL A 130 8.26 22.03 11.40
C VAL A 130 9.10 22.29 12.65
N ILE A 131 8.58 21.99 13.84
CA ILE A 131 9.28 22.21 15.12
C ILE A 131 10.61 21.44 15.15
N HIS A 132 10.57 20.14 14.84
CA HIS A 132 11.77 19.30 14.85
C HIS A 132 12.75 19.70 13.75
N THR A 133 12.26 20.07 12.56
CA THR A 133 13.13 20.49 11.46
C THR A 133 13.84 21.81 11.79
N ASN A 134 13.13 22.77 12.39
CA ASN A 134 13.72 24.05 12.82
C ASN A 134 14.73 23.86 13.96
N SER A 135 14.45 22.95 14.90
CA SER A 135 15.42 22.55 15.93
C SER A 135 16.71 22.00 15.31
N GLN A 136 16.59 21.11 14.30
CA GLN A 136 17.74 20.58 13.57
C GLN A 136 18.50 21.65 12.76
N ILE A 137 17.78 22.60 12.18
CA ILE A 137 18.37 23.75 11.49
C ILE A 137 19.22 24.57 12.47
N ASN A 138 18.69 24.89 13.64
CA ASN A 138 19.40 25.66 14.66
C ASN A 138 20.67 24.95 15.14
N LEU A 139 20.58 23.66 15.45
CA LEU A 139 21.74 22.85 15.84
C LEU A 139 22.85 22.91 14.78
N ARG A 140 22.49 22.82 13.50
CA ARG A 140 23.46 22.88 12.39
C ARG A 140 24.03 24.26 12.18
N ARG A 141 23.23 25.32 12.36
CA ARG A 141 23.72 26.70 12.33
C ARG A 141 24.83 26.90 13.36
N GLU A 142 24.63 26.42 14.58
CA GLU A 142 25.64 26.50 15.65
C GLU A 142 26.91 25.72 15.29
N GLN A 143 26.78 24.48 14.80
CA GLN A 143 27.94 23.68 14.36
C GLN A 143 28.72 24.34 13.21
N CYS A 144 28.03 24.99 12.27
CA CYS A 144 28.66 25.63 11.12
C CYS A 144 29.32 26.97 11.45
N GLN A 145 28.94 27.65 12.55
CA GLN A 145 29.62 28.87 12.99
C GLN A 145 31.09 28.62 13.36
N ASN A 146 31.41 27.39 13.81
CA ASN A 146 32.76 26.98 14.20
C ASN A 146 33.64 26.52 13.02
N SER A 147 33.10 26.46 11.80
CA SER A 147 33.84 26.06 10.61
C SER A 147 33.91 27.22 9.62
N HIS A 148 35.08 27.45 9.01
CA HIS A 148 35.27 28.48 7.97
C HIS A 148 34.38 28.28 6.72
N ALA A 149 33.62 27.20 6.63
CA ALA A 149 32.61 26.93 5.60
C ALA A 149 31.29 27.72 5.82
N LYS A 150 31.38 29.04 5.99
CA LYS A 150 30.21 29.94 5.91
C LYS A 150 29.75 30.03 4.45
N LYS A 151 28.78 29.21 4.02
CA LYS A 151 28.07 29.50 2.76
C LYS A 151 26.70 28.84 2.51
N TYR A 152 26.02 28.37 3.54
CA TYR A 152 24.61 27.97 3.37
C TYR A 152 23.78 28.75 4.36
N VAL A 153 22.98 29.69 3.83
CA VAL A 153 21.99 30.41 4.63
C VAL A 153 20.83 29.44 4.86
N MET A 154 20.86 28.75 6.00
CA MET A 154 19.75 27.91 6.44
C MET A 154 18.74 28.82 7.12
N PHE A 155 17.54 28.93 6.55
CA PHE A 155 16.40 29.65 7.14
C PHE A 155 15.47 28.68 7.87
N ASP A 156 14.69 29.21 8.81
CA ASP A 156 13.65 28.43 9.47
C ASP A 156 12.54 28.13 8.46
N ILE A 157 11.89 26.98 8.63
CA ILE A 157 10.82 26.50 7.79
C ILE A 157 9.48 26.88 8.42
N THR A 158 8.57 27.33 7.57
CA THR A 158 7.16 27.54 7.90
C THR A 158 6.29 26.38 7.41
N VAL A 159 5.08 26.24 7.95
CA VAL A 159 4.12 25.20 7.49
C VAL A 159 3.79 25.37 6.00
N THR A 160 3.74 26.61 5.50
CA THR A 160 3.50 26.90 4.08
C THR A 160 4.65 26.38 3.20
N GLU A 161 5.90 26.59 3.62
CA GLU A 161 7.07 26.07 2.91
C GLU A 161 7.16 24.54 2.97
N LEU A 162 6.76 23.94 4.09
CA LEU A 162 6.65 22.47 4.21
C LEU A 162 5.58 21.92 3.26
N LYS A 163 4.40 22.54 3.20
CA LYS A 163 3.34 22.17 2.24
C LYS A 163 3.84 22.31 0.80
N ALA A 164 4.51 23.41 0.48
CA ALA A 164 5.11 23.65 -0.83
C ALA A 164 6.18 22.59 -1.19
N PHE A 165 7.00 22.18 -0.22
CA PHE A 165 7.97 21.11 -0.38
C PHE A 165 7.30 19.76 -0.71
N ILE A 166 6.24 19.40 0.02
CA ILE A 166 5.47 18.17 -0.25
C ILE A 166 4.84 18.23 -1.65
N CYS A 167 4.31 19.38 -2.07
CA CYS A 167 3.77 19.55 -3.42
C CYS A 167 4.83 19.31 -4.51
N LEU A 168 6.06 19.80 -4.30
CA LEU A 168 7.16 19.53 -5.24
C LEU A 168 7.55 18.05 -5.27
N LEU A 169 7.46 17.33 -4.15
CA LEU A 169 7.67 15.88 -4.12
C LEU A 169 6.62 15.10 -4.92
N TYR A 170 5.34 15.48 -4.79
CA TYR A 170 4.29 14.88 -5.61
C TYR A 170 4.49 15.16 -7.10
N LEU A 171 4.91 16.39 -7.43
CA LEU A 171 5.18 16.73 -8.81
C LEU A 171 6.40 15.98 -9.35
N SER A 172 7.47 15.81 -8.56
CA SER A 172 8.63 15.02 -8.99
C SER A 172 8.26 13.55 -9.22
N GLY A 173 7.36 13.00 -8.38
CA GLY A 173 6.80 11.66 -8.58
C GLY A 173 5.99 11.55 -9.87
N ARG A 174 5.10 12.52 -10.13
CA ARG A 174 4.32 12.60 -11.38
C ARG A 174 5.21 12.67 -12.62
N LEU A 175 6.28 13.44 -12.57
CA LEU A 175 7.25 13.59 -13.66
C LEU A 175 8.22 12.40 -13.76
N ARG A 176 8.04 11.35 -12.96
CA ARG A 176 8.96 10.19 -12.84
C ARG A 176 10.42 10.61 -12.67
N SER A 177 10.64 11.76 -12.03
CA SER A 177 11.93 12.44 -11.94
C SER A 177 12.78 11.95 -10.77
N ASN A 178 12.42 10.83 -10.14
CA ASN A 178 13.13 10.28 -8.98
C ASN A 178 14.60 9.96 -9.26
N LYS A 179 14.94 9.66 -10.52
CA LYS A 179 16.32 9.38 -10.98
C LYS A 179 17.00 10.59 -11.62
N LEU A 180 16.29 11.70 -11.82
CA LEU A 180 16.85 12.90 -12.44
C LEU A 180 17.66 13.69 -11.42
N ASN A 181 18.74 14.32 -11.90
CA ASN A 181 19.52 15.19 -11.05
C ASN A 181 18.68 16.40 -10.65
N LEU A 182 18.78 16.79 -9.37
CA LEU A 182 18.09 17.96 -8.85
C LEU A 182 18.42 19.24 -9.64
N LYS A 183 19.65 19.33 -10.18
CA LYS A 183 20.07 20.45 -11.02
C LYS A 183 19.27 20.54 -12.32
N ASP A 184 18.91 19.40 -12.91
CA ASP A 184 18.19 19.36 -14.18
C ASP A 184 16.74 19.84 -14.00
N LEU A 185 16.16 19.56 -12.84
CA LEU A 185 14.80 19.98 -12.51
C LEU A 185 14.69 21.50 -12.26
N TRP A 186 15.76 22.12 -11.76
CA TRP A 186 15.85 23.56 -11.45
C TRP A 186 16.50 24.41 -12.55
N ARG A 187 16.72 23.88 -13.77
CA ARG A 187 17.35 24.64 -14.86
C ARG A 187 16.48 25.82 -15.30
N SER A 188 17.15 26.93 -15.63
CA SER A 188 16.53 28.17 -16.12
C SER A 188 16.57 28.31 -17.64
N ASP A 189 17.17 27.36 -18.35
CA ASP A 189 17.41 27.37 -19.81
C ASP A 189 16.19 26.95 -20.64
N GLY A 190 15.02 26.85 -20.01
CA GLY A 190 13.77 26.42 -20.65
C GLY A 190 13.59 24.90 -20.73
N SER A 191 14.61 24.10 -20.37
CA SER A 191 14.50 22.64 -20.31
C SER A 191 14.08 22.12 -18.93
N GLY A 192 14.16 22.97 -17.90
CA GLY A 192 13.74 22.66 -16.54
C GLY A 192 12.24 22.85 -16.33
N VAL A 193 11.74 22.39 -15.18
CA VAL A 193 10.32 22.52 -14.84
C VAL A 193 10.14 23.78 -14.00
N GLU A 194 9.51 24.80 -14.58
CA GLU A 194 9.48 26.15 -14.01
C GLU A 194 8.91 26.22 -12.59
N ILE A 195 7.91 25.38 -12.31
CA ILE A 195 7.23 25.39 -11.02
C ILE A 195 8.16 25.05 -9.85
N PHE A 196 9.25 24.31 -10.09
CA PHE A 196 10.23 24.00 -9.05
C PHE A 196 11.02 25.26 -8.66
N ARG A 197 11.52 26.03 -9.62
CA ARG A 197 12.26 27.28 -9.35
C ARG A 197 11.37 28.40 -8.81
N THR A 198 10.10 28.46 -9.21
CA THR A 198 9.18 29.50 -8.75
C THR A 198 8.67 29.23 -7.33
N THR A 199 8.59 27.95 -6.93
CA THR A 199 8.08 27.57 -5.60
C THR A 199 9.15 27.66 -4.53
N MET A 200 10.36 27.14 -4.78
CA MET A 200 11.48 27.29 -3.85
C MET A 200 12.83 27.32 -4.57
N THR A 201 13.85 27.88 -3.91
CA THR A 201 15.21 27.82 -4.45
C THR A 201 15.82 26.43 -4.25
N GLN A 202 16.68 26.00 -5.19
CA GLN A 202 17.39 24.72 -5.09
C GLN A 202 18.23 24.62 -3.79
N GLN A 203 18.80 25.74 -3.35
CA GLN A 203 19.60 25.83 -2.12
C GLN A 203 18.76 25.55 -0.87
N PHE A 204 17.50 26.00 -0.86
CA PHE A 204 16.57 25.70 0.22
C PHE A 204 16.27 24.20 0.28
N LEU A 205 15.93 23.58 -0.86
CA LEU A 205 15.67 22.13 -0.91
C LEU A 205 16.87 21.31 -0.43
N ILE A 206 18.07 21.63 -0.91
CA ILE A 206 19.30 20.93 -0.50
C ILE A 206 19.53 21.09 1.00
N SER A 207 19.25 22.27 1.56
CA SER A 207 19.38 22.52 3.00
C SER A 207 18.42 21.69 3.83
N VAL A 208 17.19 21.47 3.35
CA VAL A 208 16.19 20.67 4.07
C VAL A 208 16.44 19.17 3.91
N HIS A 209 16.68 18.70 2.68
CA HIS A 209 16.76 17.28 2.36
C HIS A 209 18.09 16.62 2.75
N SER A 210 19.22 17.18 2.30
CA SER A 210 20.54 16.58 2.55
C SER A 210 21.01 16.75 4.00
N LYS A 211 20.47 17.77 4.67
CA LYS A 211 20.91 18.14 5.99
C LYS A 211 19.82 17.78 6.99
N CYS A 212 18.69 18.46 7.05
CA CYS A 212 17.82 18.35 8.22
C CYS A 212 16.97 17.08 8.34
N LEU A 213 16.59 16.43 7.22
CA LEU A 213 15.73 15.23 7.23
C LEU A 213 16.47 13.88 7.24
N ALA A 214 17.80 13.87 7.26
CA ALA A 214 18.56 12.63 7.38
C ALA A 214 18.45 12.10 8.82
N ILE A 215 17.42 11.28 9.06
CA ILE A 215 17.38 10.34 10.19
C ILE A 215 18.60 9.43 9.99
N ARG A 216 19.54 9.50 10.93
CA ARG A 216 20.74 8.69 10.96
C ARG A 216 20.62 7.64 12.05
#